data_AF-A0A7S1R1C5-F1
#
_entry.id   AF-A0A7S1R1C5-F1
#
_cell.length_a   1.000
_cell.length_b   1.000
_cell.length_c   1.000
_cell.angle_alpha   90.00
_cell.angle_beta   90.00
_cell.angle_gamma   90.00
#
_symmetry.space_group_name_H-M   'P 1'
#
loop_
_entity.id
_entity.type
_entity.pdbx_description
1 polymer ?
#
loop_
_entity_poly.entity_id
_entity_poly.type
_entity_poly.pdbx_seq_one_letter_code
_entity_poly.pdbx_strand_id
1 'polypeptide(L)'
;SVGKAGPMLKKLFYGLLSATEVQELVEGLFFDSMPRDNVVGLRVEQLRDEGLKRRFLQATASDGSRWSRARVSWHLPGGPEASAAILESGIRCDGDRCACGRYGRGGYVALSAAKANAYAGQDGEDGCRQLFL
;
A
#
# COMPACT_ATOMS: atom_id res chain seq x y z
N SER A 1 -14.75 4.01 -7.49
CA SER A 1 -14.37 5.08 -8.45
C SER A 1 -12.98 4.84 -9.03
N VAL A 2 -12.75 3.76 -9.80
CA VAL A 2 -11.38 3.29 -10.13
C VAL A 2 -10.72 4.08 -11.27
N GLY A 3 -11.50 4.71 -12.16
CA GLY A 3 -10.98 5.42 -13.34
C GLY A 3 -10.25 6.74 -13.05
N LYS A 4 -10.53 7.40 -11.93
CA LYS A 4 -9.93 8.71 -11.57
C LYS A 4 -8.58 8.60 -10.84
N ALA A 5 -8.25 7.42 -10.30
CA ALA A 5 -7.03 7.23 -9.52
C ALA A 5 -5.76 7.24 -10.40
N GLY A 6 -5.82 6.73 -11.64
CA GLY A 6 -4.65 6.60 -12.51
C GLY A 6 -3.82 7.88 -12.70
N PRO A 7 -4.44 9.01 -13.11
CA PRO A 7 -3.73 10.29 -13.23
C PRO A 7 -3.16 10.80 -11.89
N MET A 8 -3.88 10.59 -10.79
CA MET A 8 -3.44 11.01 -9.45
C MET A 8 -2.26 10.18 -8.94
N LEU A 9 -2.26 8.87 -9.19
CA LEU A 9 -1.13 7.99 -8.84
C LEU A 9 0.14 8.39 -9.58
N LYS A 10 0.02 8.71 -10.87
CA LYS A 10 1.15 9.23 -11.63
C LYS A 10 1.70 10.49 -10.95
N LYS A 11 0.85 11.47 -10.65
CA LYS A 11 1.26 12.71 -9.95
C LYS A 11 1.93 12.42 -8.60
N LEU A 12 1.40 11.47 -7.81
CA LEU A 12 1.98 11.04 -6.54
C LEU A 12 3.44 10.59 -6.71
N PHE A 13 3.71 9.69 -7.66
CA PHE A 13 5.06 9.17 -7.90
C PHE A 13 6.03 10.20 -8.48
N TYR A 14 5.53 11.26 -9.14
CA TYR A 14 6.37 12.39 -9.58
C TYR A 14 6.47 13.51 -8.53
N GLY A 15 5.89 13.36 -7.34
CA GLY A 15 5.95 14.38 -6.28
C GLY A 15 5.16 15.64 -6.63
N LEU A 16 4.12 15.52 -7.44
CA LEU A 16 3.30 16.64 -7.93
C LEU A 16 2.03 16.87 -7.10
N LEU A 17 1.86 16.14 -6.00
CA LEU A 17 0.74 16.30 -5.08
C LEU A 17 1.22 16.97 -3.79
N SER A 18 0.42 17.91 -3.30
CA SER A 18 0.55 18.46 -1.94
C SER A 18 0.19 17.42 -0.88
N ALA A 19 0.59 17.66 0.37
CA ALA A 19 0.26 16.77 1.49
C ALA A 19 -1.27 16.58 1.65
N THR A 20 -2.04 17.64 1.46
CA THR A 20 -3.52 17.59 1.50
C THR A 20 -4.08 16.72 0.37
N GLU A 21 -3.60 16.88 -0.86
CA GLU A 21 -4.05 16.04 -1.99
C GLU A 21 -3.67 14.56 -1.80
N VAL A 22 -2.53 14.28 -1.16
CA VAL A 22 -2.15 12.91 -0.79
C VAL A 22 -3.11 12.34 0.26
N GLN A 23 -3.40 13.11 1.32
CA GLN A 23 -4.35 12.71 2.36
C GLN A 23 -5.72 12.39 1.74
N GLU A 24 -6.29 13.32 0.96
CA GLU A 24 -7.61 13.16 0.33
C GLU A 24 -7.66 11.96 -0.62
N LEU A 25 -6.60 11.74 -1.42
CA LEU A 25 -6.51 10.60 -2.32
C LEU A 25 -6.52 9.28 -1.53
N VAL A 26 -5.70 9.17 -0.49
CA VAL A 26 -5.58 7.94 0.31
C VAL A 26 -6.85 7.69 1.12
N GLU A 27 -7.42 8.71 1.74
CA GLU A 27 -8.70 8.59 2.45
C GLU A 27 -9.83 8.12 1.53
N GLY A 28 -9.92 8.69 0.33
CA GLY A 28 -10.89 8.26 -0.68
C GLY A 28 -10.71 6.79 -1.04
N LEU A 29 -9.48 6.35 -1.29
CA LEU A 29 -9.18 4.94 -1.62
C LEU A 29 -9.43 3.99 -0.44
N PHE A 30 -9.17 4.45 0.79
CA PHE A 30 -9.34 3.65 1.99
C PHE A 30 -10.83 3.44 2.32
N PHE A 31 -11.57 4.55 2.41
CA PHE A 31 -13.01 4.54 2.72
C PHE A 31 -13.90 4.13 1.53
N ASP A 32 -13.36 3.96 0.32
CA ASP A 32 -14.03 3.26 -0.78
C ASP A 32 -14.39 1.81 -0.40
N SER A 33 -13.72 1.23 0.61
CA SER A 33 -14.01 -0.14 1.09
C SER A 33 -14.13 -0.29 2.62
N MET A 34 -13.54 0.61 3.40
CA MET A 34 -13.66 0.60 4.87
C MET A 34 -14.85 1.46 5.33
N PRO A 35 -15.75 0.95 6.18
CA PRO A 35 -16.76 1.78 6.83
C PRO A 35 -16.12 2.79 7.78
N ARG A 36 -16.53 4.07 7.69
CA ARG A 36 -15.99 5.15 8.54
C ARG A 36 -16.21 4.88 10.03
N ASP A 37 -17.35 4.33 10.39
CA ASP A 37 -17.71 4.02 11.79
C ASP A 37 -16.80 2.97 12.44
N ASN A 38 -16.06 2.19 11.63
CA ASN A 38 -15.11 1.19 12.11
C ASN A 38 -13.69 1.75 12.30
N VAL A 39 -13.48 3.05 12.12
CA VAL A 39 -12.16 3.69 12.09
C VAL A 39 -12.16 4.88 13.04
N VAL A 40 -11.51 4.69 14.20
CA VAL A 40 -11.42 5.74 15.24
C VAL A 40 -10.49 6.87 14.83
N GLY A 41 -9.46 6.57 14.04
CA GLY A 41 -8.53 7.56 13.51
C GLY A 41 -7.76 7.00 12.32
N LEU A 42 -7.47 7.85 11.35
CA LEU A 42 -6.67 7.53 10.18
C LEU A 42 -5.54 8.54 10.05
N ARG A 43 -4.30 8.06 10.10
CA ARG A 43 -3.10 8.84 9.80
C ARG A 43 -2.51 8.31 8.51
N VAL A 44 -2.29 9.20 7.54
CA VAL A 44 -1.60 8.88 6.29
C VAL A 44 -0.18 9.40 6.38
N GLU A 45 0.78 8.55 6.05
CA GLU A 45 2.19 8.92 5.98
C GLU A 45 2.76 8.51 4.63
N GLN A 46 3.32 9.47 3.90
CA GLN A 46 3.95 9.20 2.62
C GLN A 46 5.38 8.70 2.84
N LEU A 47 5.66 7.49 2.35
CA LEU A 47 7.01 6.94 2.35
C LEU A 47 7.89 7.72 1.36
N ARG A 48 9.04 8.20 1.83
CA ARG A 48 10.00 9.00 1.05
C ARG A 48 11.27 8.23 0.70
N ASP A 49 11.12 6.96 0.33
CA ASP A 49 12.24 6.18 -0.18
C ASP A 49 12.41 6.42 -1.69
N GLU A 50 13.34 7.32 -2.04
CA GLU A 50 13.67 7.66 -3.42
C GLU A 50 14.28 6.47 -4.19
N GLY A 51 14.89 5.50 -3.50
CA GLY A 51 15.43 4.28 -4.10
C GLY A 51 14.34 3.33 -4.57
N LEU A 52 13.33 3.06 -3.74
CA LEU A 52 12.14 2.28 -4.07
C LEU A 52 11.32 2.97 -5.18
N LYS A 53 11.07 4.27 -5.05
CA LYS A 53 10.36 5.08 -6.06
C LYS A 53 11.06 5.03 -7.42
N ARG A 54 12.38 5.22 -7.46
CA ARG A 54 13.16 5.13 -8.71
C ARG A 54 13.07 3.76 -9.34
N ARG A 55 13.19 2.67 -8.56
CA ARG A 55 13.05 1.29 -9.06
C ARG A 55 11.67 1.06 -9.68
N PHE A 56 10.61 1.53 -9.03
CA PHE A 56 9.25 1.42 -9.55
C PHE A 56 9.07 2.20 -10.87
N LEU A 57 9.57 3.44 -10.94
CA LEU A 57 9.50 4.26 -12.15
C LEU A 57 10.28 3.64 -13.31
N GLN A 58 11.45 3.05 -13.04
CA GLN A 58 12.23 2.32 -14.04
C GLN A 58 11.48 1.09 -14.55
N ALA A 59 10.91 0.27 -13.67
CA ALA A 59 10.11 -0.89 -14.08
C ALA A 59 8.90 -0.48 -14.93
N THR A 60 8.22 0.60 -14.56
CA THR A 60 7.11 1.16 -15.33
C THR A 60 7.56 1.67 -16.71
N ALA A 61 8.72 2.33 -16.77
CA ALA A 61 9.30 2.81 -18.03
C ALA A 61 9.68 1.65 -18.96
N SER A 62 10.29 0.58 -18.42
CA SER A 62 10.61 -0.65 -19.16
C SER A 62 9.37 -1.35 -19.71
N ASP A 63 8.21 -1.20 -19.06
CA ASP A 63 6.91 -1.66 -19.58
C ASP A 63 6.21 -0.65 -20.51
N GLY A 64 6.96 0.29 -21.08
CA GLY A 64 6.46 1.29 -22.03
C GLY A 64 5.65 2.42 -21.37
N SER A 65 5.93 2.73 -20.10
CA SER A 65 5.22 3.77 -19.33
C SER A 65 3.71 3.56 -19.23
N ARG A 66 3.26 2.29 -19.25
CA ARG A 66 1.85 1.90 -19.22
C ARG A 66 1.28 1.95 -17.79
N TRP A 67 1.02 3.16 -17.30
CA TRP A 67 0.35 3.40 -16.00
C TRP A 67 -1.01 2.71 -15.87
N SER A 68 -1.66 2.37 -16.99
CA SER A 68 -2.90 1.58 -17.01
C SER A 68 -2.75 0.15 -16.49
N ARG A 69 -1.52 -0.36 -16.31
CA ARG A 69 -1.23 -1.67 -15.69
C ARG A 69 -0.91 -1.58 -14.21
N ALA A 70 -0.56 -0.39 -13.71
CA ALA A 70 -0.40 -0.18 -12.28
C ALA A 70 -1.77 -0.26 -11.59
N ARG A 71 -1.80 -0.90 -10.43
CA ARG A 71 -2.99 -1.03 -9.59
C ARG A 71 -2.63 -0.62 -8.19
N VAL A 72 -3.56 0.11 -7.57
CA VAL A 72 -3.52 0.38 -6.13
C VAL A 72 -3.89 -0.89 -5.41
N SER A 73 -3.11 -1.25 -4.40
CA SER A 73 -3.35 -2.46 -3.62
C SER A 73 -2.91 -2.25 -2.18
N TRP A 74 -3.55 -2.94 -1.27
CA TRP A 74 -3.35 -2.83 0.16
C TRP A 74 -2.61 -4.04 0.68
N HIS A 75 -1.65 -3.82 1.56
CA HIS A 75 -0.93 -4.87 2.27
C HIS A 75 -1.02 -4.63 3.77
N LEU A 76 -1.45 -5.66 4.50
CA LEU A 76 -1.35 -5.69 5.96
C LEU A 76 -0.11 -6.54 6.31
N PRO A 77 0.91 -5.95 6.95
CA PRO A 77 2.09 -6.68 7.40
C PRO A 77 1.72 -7.62 8.56
N GLY A 78 2.47 -8.71 8.70
CA GLY A 78 2.27 -9.70 9.76
C GLY A 78 2.69 -9.26 11.18
N GLY A 79 2.93 -7.97 11.42
CA GLY A 79 3.36 -7.43 12.71
C GLY A 79 4.41 -6.31 12.61
N PRO A 80 4.85 -5.72 13.74
CA PRO A 80 5.77 -4.58 13.77
C PRO A 80 7.11 -4.84 13.07
N GLU A 81 7.69 -6.04 13.22
CA GLU A 81 8.94 -6.41 12.55
C GLU A 81 8.79 -6.43 11.02
N ALA A 82 7.65 -6.93 10.52
CA ALA A 82 7.34 -6.93 9.10
C ALA A 82 7.10 -5.51 8.59
N SER A 83 6.41 -4.65 9.35
CA SER A 83 6.28 -3.22 9.03
C SER A 83 7.64 -2.55 8.89
N ALA A 84 8.53 -2.73 9.86
CA ALA A 84 9.87 -2.13 9.84
C ALA A 84 10.68 -2.60 8.62
N ALA A 85 10.64 -3.89 8.30
CA ALA A 85 11.32 -4.45 7.13
C ALA A 85 10.77 -3.89 5.80
N ILE A 86 9.45 -3.67 5.70
CA ILE A 86 8.83 -3.05 4.52
C ILE A 86 9.27 -1.59 4.38
N LEU A 87 9.30 -0.85 5.49
CA LEU A 87 9.75 0.56 5.50
C LEU A 87 11.20 0.70 5.03
N GLU A 88 12.06 -0.22 5.42
CA GLU A 88 13.48 -0.20 5.05
C GLU A 88 13.71 -0.64 3.60
N SER A 89 12.97 -1.65 3.13
CA SER A 89 13.45 -2.46 2.01
C SER A 89 12.38 -2.79 0.96
N GLY A 90 11.14 -2.39 1.20
CA GLY A 90 9.94 -2.78 0.45
C GLY A 90 9.44 -4.18 0.81
N ILE A 91 8.35 -4.61 0.18
CA ILE A 91 7.86 -5.98 0.32
C ILE A 91 8.83 -6.92 -0.38
N ARG A 92 9.48 -7.80 0.38
CA ARG A 92 10.38 -8.84 -0.12
C ARG A 92 9.84 -10.23 0.19
N CYS A 93 10.10 -11.15 -0.71
CA CYS A 93 9.82 -12.57 -0.54
C CYS A 93 11.15 -13.33 -0.59
N ASP A 94 12.02 -13.06 0.38
CA ASP A 94 13.27 -13.78 0.61
C ASP A 94 13.19 -14.57 1.93
N GLY A 95 13.56 -15.85 1.87
CA GLY A 95 13.66 -16.72 3.04
C GLY A 95 12.33 -16.96 3.79
N ASP A 96 12.43 -16.97 5.12
CA ASP A 96 11.38 -17.42 6.05
C ASP A 96 10.28 -16.37 6.30
N ARG A 97 10.48 -15.14 5.81
CA ARG A 97 9.52 -14.02 5.97
C ARG A 97 8.47 -13.97 4.86
N CYS A 98 8.57 -14.87 3.88
CA CYS A 98 7.62 -14.92 2.78
C CYS A 98 6.41 -15.79 3.10
N ALA A 99 5.22 -15.20 3.03
CA ALA A 99 3.98 -15.97 3.14
C ALA A 99 3.85 -16.94 1.96
N CYS A 100 3.73 -18.23 2.25
CA CYS A 100 3.32 -19.24 1.28
C CYS A 100 1.79 -19.35 1.33
N GLY A 101 1.11 -18.58 0.48
CA GLY A 101 -0.33 -18.68 0.34
C GLY A 101 -0.74 -19.64 -0.77
N ARG A 102 -2.03 -19.63 -1.09
CA ARG A 102 -2.65 -20.50 -2.11
C ARG A 102 -2.02 -20.41 -3.51
N TYR A 103 -1.35 -19.30 -3.83
CA TYR A 103 -0.76 -19.03 -5.15
C TYR A 103 0.78 -19.08 -5.13
N GLY A 104 1.36 -19.73 -4.11
CA GLY A 104 2.80 -19.86 -3.96
C GLY A 104 3.41 -18.77 -3.08
N ARG A 105 4.75 -18.65 -3.14
CA ARG A 105 5.51 -17.68 -2.36
C ARG A 105 5.47 -16.32 -3.04
N GLY A 106 5.08 -15.28 -2.30
CA GLY A 106 5.10 -13.90 -2.81
C GLY A 106 4.61 -12.87 -1.79
N GLY A 107 4.69 -11.60 -2.17
CA GLY A 107 4.03 -10.51 -1.45
C GLY A 107 2.54 -10.49 -1.76
N TYR A 108 1.70 -10.82 -0.78
CA TYR A 108 0.25 -10.86 -0.95
C TYR A 108 -0.36 -9.48 -0.75
N VAL A 109 -1.16 -9.03 -1.72
CA VAL A 109 -1.85 -7.74 -1.65
C VAL A 109 -3.36 -7.93 -1.89
N ALA A 110 -4.16 -6.98 -1.43
CA ALA A 110 -5.61 -6.96 -1.63
C ALA A 110 -6.03 -5.72 -2.42
N LEU A 111 -7.08 -5.82 -3.23
CA LEU A 111 -7.59 -4.69 -4.02
C LEU A 111 -8.46 -3.72 -3.18
N SER A 112 -8.63 -3.97 -1.88
CA SER A 112 -9.45 -3.17 -0.98
C SER A 112 -8.83 -3.17 0.42
N ALA A 113 -8.89 -2.03 1.11
CA ALA A 113 -8.42 -1.87 2.47
C ALA A 113 -9.14 -2.83 3.43
N ALA A 114 -10.46 -3.01 3.27
CA ALA A 114 -11.23 -3.94 4.12
C ALA A 114 -10.73 -5.38 4.05
N LYS A 115 -10.42 -5.89 2.86
CA LYS A 115 -9.86 -7.23 2.70
C LYS A 115 -8.45 -7.35 3.28
N ALA A 116 -7.58 -6.35 3.10
CA ALA A 116 -6.27 -6.37 3.75
C ALA A 116 -6.40 -6.36 5.27
N ASN A 117 -7.28 -5.52 5.81
CA ASN A 117 -7.57 -5.40 7.24
C ASN A 117 -8.15 -6.69 7.85
N ALA A 118 -8.88 -7.48 7.06
CA ALA A 118 -9.43 -8.77 7.49
C ALA A 118 -8.36 -9.85 7.71
N TYR A 119 -7.13 -9.66 7.20
CA TYR A 119 -6.01 -10.55 7.49
C TYR A 119 -5.37 -10.30 8.86
N ALA A 120 -5.80 -9.25 9.56
CA ALA A 120 -5.31 -9.01 10.91
C ALA A 120 -5.70 -10.18 11.80
N GLY A 121 -4.72 -10.73 12.53
CA GLY A 121 -4.99 -11.56 13.68
C GLY A 121 -5.71 -10.77 14.79
N GLN A 122 -5.97 -11.43 15.92
CA GLN A 122 -6.55 -10.77 17.08
C GLN A 122 -5.60 -9.74 17.73
N ASP A 123 -4.34 -9.72 17.32
CA ASP A 123 -3.28 -8.95 17.97
C ASP A 123 -2.86 -7.75 17.12
N GLY A 124 -3.40 -6.59 17.45
CA GLY A 124 -2.65 -5.36 17.34
C GLY A 124 -2.39 -4.90 18.76
N GLU A 125 -1.13 -4.93 19.22
CA GLU A 125 -0.75 -4.22 20.44
C GLU A 125 -1.24 -2.77 20.27
N ASP A 126 -2.07 -2.33 21.21
CA ASP A 126 -2.73 -1.01 21.25
C ASP A 126 -3.87 -0.75 20.24
N GLY A 127 -4.33 -1.76 19.49
CA GLY A 127 -5.45 -1.63 18.54
C GLY A 127 -5.14 -0.80 17.29
N CYS A 128 -3.90 -0.32 17.13
CA CYS A 128 -3.44 0.36 15.93
C CYS A 128 -3.07 -0.65 14.83
N ARG A 129 -3.52 -0.42 13.60
CA ARG A 129 -3.17 -1.25 12.44
C ARG A 129 -2.47 -0.40 11.39
N GLN A 130 -1.34 -0.90 10.90
CA GLN A 130 -0.59 -0.26 9.82
C GLN A 130 -0.89 -0.97 8.51
N LEU A 131 -1.46 -0.26 7.54
CA LEU A 131 -1.64 -0.76 6.18
C LEU A 131 -0.71 -0.01 5.24
N PHE A 132 -0.12 -0.75 4.30
CA PHE A 132 0.67 -0.21 3.20
C PHE A 132 -0.17 -0.14 1.93
N LEU A 133 -0.04 0.96 1.20
CA LEU A 133 -0.69 1.24 -0.07
C LEU A 133 0.34 1.33 -1.21
#